data_AF-A0A1S2Y523-F1
#
_entry.id   AF-A0A1S2Y523-F1
#
_cell.length_a   1.000
_cell.length_b   1.000
_cell.length_c   1.000
_cell.angle_alpha   90.00
_cell.angle_beta   90.00
_cell.angle_gamma   90.00
#
_symmetry.space_group_name_H-M   'P 1'
#
loop_
_entity.id
_entity.type
_entity.pdbx_description
1 polymer ?
#
loop_
_entity_poly.entity_id
_entity_poly.type
_entity_poly.pdbx_seq_one_letter_code
_entity_poly.pdbx_strand_id
1 'polypeptide(L)'
;MELSYKILRRSVHSFLQNYHYFTTTIVFLAFPFSASILLSQALVPFSSSLYPQIYNHLKILFDAAGFPSSSQIFTLLNLKVSQTITSSIFTLPFTLTFFLITKSFIIQAMKMNNHKENLQPSFVDIISYHYKPLFQTYIYNTFFLLSANASTFCFLFLVFSFAEGLGNSSPSLTLFVTAAAAVFFSVILANALVISNMALTLSGMDGHGGYMAILKACVLLRGRTSTALFLALPINVSLAAIEALFQFRVVRGYHNIGGKSSWFFLGLEGIFIAYLYSIFIIIDTIVSYMFYKSCKIGGSLVDKEDKHFLRIEFIEEDNYGYLGDNNFQELP
;
A
#
# COMPACT_ATOMS: atom_id res chain seq x y z
N MET A 1 16.41 5.66 9.13
CA MET A 1 15.39 5.59 10.20
C MET A 1 14.89 6.98 10.62
N GLU A 2 15.78 7.96 10.82
CA GLU A 2 15.41 9.32 11.26
C GLU A 2 14.43 10.05 10.30
N LEU A 3 14.63 9.90 8.98
CA LEU A 3 13.74 10.46 7.96
C LEU A 3 12.30 9.92 8.08
N SER A 4 12.15 8.60 8.22
CA SER A 4 10.83 7.95 8.35
C SER A 4 10.09 8.43 9.60
N TYR A 5 10.79 8.54 10.74
CA TYR A 5 10.21 9.06 11.97
C TYR A 5 9.73 10.52 11.81
N LYS A 6 10.55 11.38 11.19
CA LYS A 6 10.17 12.77 10.90
C LYS A 6 8.93 12.85 10.01
N ILE A 7 8.83 12.00 8.99
CA ILE A 7 7.65 11.90 8.11
C ILE A 7 6.43 11.48 8.92
N LEU A 8 6.52 10.40 9.70
CA LEU A 8 5.40 9.91 10.51
C LEU A 8 4.89 10.97 11.49
N ARG A 9 5.80 11.62 12.24
CA ARG A 9 5.47 12.71 13.16
C ARG A 9 4.76 13.85 12.45
N ARG A 10 5.27 14.27 11.27
CA ARG A 10 4.68 15.37 10.50
C ARG A 10 3.31 14.99 9.92
N SER A 11 3.11 13.73 9.53
CA SER A 11 1.81 13.22 9.07
C SER A 11 0.76 13.26 10.18
N VAL A 12 1.10 12.77 11.38
CA VAL A 12 0.21 12.85 12.56
C VAL A 12 -0.08 14.29 12.92
N HIS A 13 0.93 15.17 12.90
CA HIS A 13 0.74 16.58 13.14
C HIS A 13 -0.20 17.23 12.10
N SER A 14 -0.03 16.90 10.81
CA SER A 14 -0.90 17.40 9.74
C SER A 14 -2.34 16.92 9.90
N PHE A 15 -2.54 15.68 10.34
CA PHE A 15 -3.87 15.15 10.68
C PHE A 15 -4.51 15.95 11.82
N LEU A 16 -3.77 16.20 12.90
CA LEU A 16 -4.26 16.95 14.06
C LEU A 16 -4.54 18.42 13.76
N GLN A 17 -3.73 19.06 12.90
CA GLN A 17 -3.97 20.45 12.49
C GLN A 17 -5.32 20.64 11.78
N ASN A 18 -5.74 19.66 10.98
CA ASN A 18 -7.00 19.69 10.24
C ASN A 18 -8.00 18.64 10.76
N TYR A 19 -8.05 18.46 12.08
CA TYR A 19 -8.78 17.38 12.73
C TYR A 19 -10.27 17.34 12.33
N HIS A 20 -10.95 18.49 12.34
CA HIS A 20 -12.38 18.56 11.99
C HIS A 20 -12.66 18.12 10.56
N TYR A 21 -11.83 18.58 9.61
CA TYR A 21 -11.97 18.22 8.20
C TYR A 21 -11.78 16.71 8.00
N PHE A 22 -10.67 16.17 8.52
CA PHE A 22 -10.39 14.75 8.36
C PHE A 22 -11.37 13.85 9.12
N THR A 23 -11.81 14.24 10.31
CA THR A 23 -12.85 13.49 11.06
C THR A 23 -14.18 13.48 10.31
N THR A 24 -14.55 14.58 9.66
CA THR A 24 -15.74 14.63 8.81
C THR A 24 -15.58 13.68 7.62
N THR A 25 -14.42 13.68 6.95
CA THR A 25 -14.12 12.72 5.88
C THR A 25 -14.17 11.26 6.37
N ILE A 26 -13.72 11.00 7.60
CA ILE A 26 -13.81 9.66 8.20
C ILE A 26 -15.27 9.20 8.24
N VAL A 27 -16.13 9.99 8.89
CA VAL A 27 -17.51 9.60 9.16
C VAL A 27 -18.30 9.39 7.86
N PHE A 28 -18.13 10.28 6.88
CA PHE A 28 -18.93 10.23 5.66
C PHE A 28 -18.36 9.34 4.56
N LEU A 29 -17.03 9.18 4.46
CA LEU A 29 -16.39 8.51 3.34
C LEU A 29 -15.58 7.27 3.74
N ALA A 30 -14.73 7.35 4.75
CA ALA A 30 -13.85 6.22 5.08
C ALA A 30 -14.57 5.12 5.88
N PHE A 31 -15.56 5.50 6.68
CA PHE A 31 -16.27 4.61 7.59
C PHE A 31 -17.05 3.49 6.87
N PRO A 32 -17.86 3.75 5.82
CA PRO A 32 -18.59 2.69 5.12
C PRO A 32 -17.67 1.59 4.58
N PHE A 33 -16.50 1.97 4.04
CA PHE A 33 -15.48 1.02 3.58
C PHE A 33 -14.87 0.22 4.75
N SER A 34 -14.51 0.88 5.83
CA SER A 34 -13.90 0.24 7.00
C SER A 34 -14.86 -0.75 7.67
N ALA A 35 -16.13 -0.37 7.82
CA ALA A 35 -17.18 -1.25 8.31
C ALA A 35 -17.39 -2.45 7.38
N SER A 36 -17.38 -2.23 6.06
CA SER A 36 -17.50 -3.30 5.07
C SER A 36 -16.37 -4.33 5.18
N ILE A 37 -15.11 -3.89 5.33
CA ILE A 37 -13.95 -4.79 5.52
C ILE A 37 -14.07 -5.61 6.80
N LEU A 38 -14.34 -4.95 7.93
CA LEU A 38 -14.39 -5.65 9.21
C LEU A 38 -15.55 -6.67 9.23
N LEU A 39 -16.70 -6.26 8.67
CA LEU A 39 -17.87 -7.12 8.58
C LEU A 39 -17.66 -8.26 7.58
N SER A 40 -17.03 -8.03 6.42
CA SER A 40 -16.76 -9.08 5.45
C SER A 40 -15.85 -10.15 6.04
N GLN A 41 -14.80 -9.77 6.77
CA GLN A 41 -13.94 -10.74 7.45
C GLN A 41 -14.70 -11.59 8.49
N ALA A 42 -15.70 -11.02 9.17
CA ALA A 42 -16.56 -11.74 10.09
C ALA A 42 -17.58 -12.64 9.37
N LEU A 43 -18.08 -12.24 8.20
CA LEU A 43 -19.11 -12.95 7.45
C LEU A 43 -18.55 -14.05 6.53
N VAL A 44 -17.30 -13.95 6.07
CA VAL A 44 -16.69 -14.93 5.16
C VAL A 44 -16.76 -16.37 5.67
N PRO A 45 -16.47 -16.68 6.95
CA PRO A 45 -16.65 -18.04 7.49
C PRO A 45 -18.09 -18.57 7.42
N PHE A 46 -19.08 -17.67 7.41
CA PHE A 46 -20.51 -18.00 7.32
C PHE A 46 -21.04 -17.99 5.88
N SER A 47 -20.21 -17.62 4.89
CA SER A 47 -20.62 -17.63 3.49
C SER A 47 -20.73 -19.08 3.00
N SER A 48 -21.95 -19.47 2.63
CA SER A 48 -22.30 -20.88 2.39
C SER A 48 -21.81 -21.43 1.05
N SER A 49 -21.46 -20.57 0.08
CA SER A 49 -21.13 -21.01 -1.29
C SER A 49 -19.75 -20.55 -1.77
N LEU A 50 -19.45 -19.24 -1.72
CA LEU A 50 -18.26 -18.68 -2.37
C LEU A 50 -16.94 -19.07 -1.68
N TYR A 51 -16.87 -18.95 -0.35
CA TYR A 51 -15.66 -19.30 0.41
C TYR A 51 -15.24 -20.78 0.23
N PRO A 52 -16.11 -21.78 0.45
CA PRO A 52 -15.72 -23.18 0.29
C PRO A 52 -15.36 -23.53 -1.16
N GLN A 53 -16.03 -22.92 -2.16
CA GLN A 53 -15.68 -23.10 -3.57
C GLN A 53 -14.26 -22.60 -3.86
N ILE A 54 -13.93 -21.36 -3.50
CA ILE A 54 -12.61 -20.78 -3.75
C ILE A 54 -11.52 -21.58 -3.01
N TYR A 55 -11.77 -21.95 -1.75
CA TYR A 55 -10.84 -22.76 -0.98
C TYR A 55 -10.57 -24.12 -1.64
N ASN A 56 -11.61 -24.81 -2.10
CA ASN A 56 -11.47 -26.11 -2.75
C ASN A 56 -10.75 -26.00 -4.11
N HIS A 57 -11.05 -24.99 -4.92
CA HIS A 57 -10.36 -24.76 -6.19
C HIS A 57 -8.87 -24.45 -5.99
N LEU A 58 -8.53 -23.57 -5.04
CA LEU A 58 -7.14 -23.29 -4.70
C LEU A 58 -6.44 -24.50 -4.12
N LYS A 59 -7.12 -25.31 -3.30
CA LYS A 59 -6.58 -26.56 -2.78
C LYS A 59 -6.21 -27.52 -3.91
N ILE A 60 -7.13 -27.74 -4.86
CA ILE A 60 -6.89 -28.60 -6.03
C ILE A 60 -5.71 -28.06 -6.85
N LEU A 61 -5.60 -26.74 -7.04
CA LEU A 61 -4.46 -26.14 -7.75
C LEU A 61 -3.15 -26.36 -7.00
N PHE A 62 -3.15 -26.24 -5.67
CA PHE A 62 -1.94 -26.46 -4.87
C PHE A 62 -1.52 -27.92 -4.84
N ASP A 63 -2.49 -28.84 -4.72
CA ASP A 63 -2.25 -30.28 -4.79
C ASP A 63 -1.73 -30.67 -6.19
N ALA A 64 -2.29 -30.10 -7.27
CA ALA A 64 -1.83 -30.33 -8.64
C ALA A 64 -0.44 -29.72 -8.92
N ALA A 65 -0.08 -28.66 -8.21
CA ALA A 65 1.25 -28.05 -8.25
C ALA A 65 2.30 -28.83 -7.42
N GLY A 66 1.93 -29.93 -6.77
CA GLY A 66 2.86 -30.71 -5.95
C GLY A 66 3.34 -29.97 -4.70
N PHE A 67 2.60 -28.95 -4.25
CA PHE A 67 2.91 -28.34 -2.95
C PHE A 67 2.66 -29.34 -1.82
N PRO A 68 3.50 -29.37 -0.78
CA PRO A 68 3.38 -30.36 0.28
C PRO A 68 2.08 -30.17 1.07
N SER A 69 1.09 -31.03 0.82
CA SER A 69 -0.24 -30.97 1.47
C SER A 69 -0.17 -31.20 3.00
N SER A 70 0.92 -31.82 3.49
CA SER A 70 1.20 -31.99 4.92
C SER A 70 1.69 -30.70 5.61
N SER A 71 2.07 -29.69 4.85
CA SER A 71 2.57 -28.43 5.38
C SER A 71 1.43 -27.55 5.90
N GLN A 72 1.46 -27.28 7.20
CA GLN A 72 0.54 -26.35 7.85
C GLN A 72 0.58 -24.95 7.22
N ILE A 73 1.75 -24.52 6.71
CA ILE A 73 1.93 -23.19 6.10
C ILE A 73 1.10 -23.05 4.83
N PHE A 74 1.11 -24.05 3.94
CA PHE A 74 0.32 -24.00 2.70
C PHE A 74 -1.18 -24.13 2.94
N THR A 75 -1.57 -24.91 3.96
CA THR A 75 -2.98 -24.97 4.37
C THR A 75 -3.45 -23.62 4.92
N LEU A 76 -2.65 -23.00 5.79
CA LEU A 76 -2.94 -21.67 6.32
C LEU A 76 -2.95 -20.60 5.22
N LEU A 77 -2.00 -20.68 4.27
CA LEU A 77 -1.93 -19.78 3.13
C LEU A 77 -3.16 -19.92 2.25
N ASN A 78 -3.58 -21.14 1.92
CA ASN A 78 -4.80 -21.37 1.14
C ASN A 78 -6.02 -20.78 1.84
N LEU A 79 -6.17 -21.04 3.15
CA LEU A 79 -7.25 -20.48 3.96
C LEU A 79 -7.24 -18.94 3.97
N LYS A 80 -6.06 -18.33 4.12
CA LYS A 80 -5.94 -16.86 4.15
C LYS A 80 -6.18 -16.25 2.79
N VAL A 81 -5.65 -16.84 1.72
CA VAL A 81 -5.86 -16.36 0.34
C VAL A 81 -7.33 -16.49 -0.04
N SER A 82 -7.99 -17.62 0.24
CA SER A 82 -9.42 -17.78 -0.03
C SER A 82 -10.24 -16.77 0.77
N GLN A 83 -9.94 -16.58 2.06
CA GLN A 83 -10.60 -15.59 2.90
C GLN A 83 -10.42 -14.18 2.35
N THR A 84 -9.21 -13.80 1.93
CA THR A 84 -8.91 -12.48 1.35
C THR A 84 -9.64 -12.27 0.03
N ILE A 85 -9.64 -13.27 -0.87
CA ILE A 85 -10.35 -13.17 -2.17
C ILE A 85 -11.85 -12.99 -1.93
N THR A 86 -12.46 -13.86 -1.11
CA THR A 86 -13.90 -13.76 -0.80
C THR A 86 -14.24 -12.44 -0.14
N SER A 87 -13.45 -12.00 0.84
CA SER A 87 -13.61 -10.69 1.49
C SER A 87 -13.49 -9.55 0.49
N SER A 88 -12.49 -9.59 -0.40
CA SER A 88 -12.26 -8.55 -1.39
C SER A 88 -13.41 -8.43 -2.39
N ILE A 89 -14.08 -9.53 -2.75
CA ILE A 89 -15.26 -9.52 -3.62
C ILE A 89 -16.42 -8.80 -2.92
N PHE A 90 -16.66 -9.10 -1.64
CA PHE A 90 -17.71 -8.45 -0.86
C PHE A 90 -17.45 -6.95 -0.65
N THR A 91 -16.19 -6.56 -0.44
CA THR A 91 -15.82 -5.16 -0.17
C THR A 91 -15.64 -4.34 -1.44
N LEU A 92 -15.50 -4.97 -2.62
CA LEU A 92 -15.22 -4.33 -3.90
C LEU A 92 -16.06 -3.07 -4.19
N PRO A 93 -17.41 -3.07 -4.05
CA PRO A 93 -18.20 -1.87 -4.32
C PRO A 93 -17.82 -0.71 -3.39
N PHE A 94 -17.54 -0.99 -2.12
CA PHE A 94 -17.10 0.01 -1.14
C PHE A 94 -15.66 0.46 -1.38
N THR A 95 -14.79 -0.44 -1.86
CA THR A 95 -13.42 -0.07 -2.25
C THR A 95 -13.45 0.89 -3.42
N LEU A 96 -14.21 0.57 -4.47
CA LEU A 96 -14.29 1.39 -5.67
C LEU A 96 -14.90 2.76 -5.37
N THR A 97 -15.93 2.83 -4.53
CA THR A 97 -16.61 4.10 -4.21
C THR A 97 -15.94 4.81 -3.04
N PHE A 98 -16.26 4.41 -1.81
CA PHE A 98 -15.91 5.09 -0.58
C PHE A 98 -14.40 5.20 -0.34
N PHE A 99 -13.62 4.14 -0.56
CA PHE A 99 -12.17 4.18 -0.32
C PHE A 99 -11.42 5.04 -1.32
N LEU A 100 -11.68 4.89 -2.63
CA LEU A 100 -11.01 5.71 -3.65
C LEU A 100 -11.39 7.19 -3.53
N ILE A 101 -12.67 7.49 -3.26
CA ILE A 101 -13.10 8.88 -3.01
C ILE A 101 -12.45 9.41 -1.73
N THR A 102 -12.35 8.62 -0.65
CA THR A 102 -11.61 9.03 0.55
C THR A 102 -10.18 9.42 0.20
N LYS A 103 -9.43 8.56 -0.53
CA LYS A 103 -8.05 8.85 -0.89
C LYS A 103 -7.93 10.12 -1.76
N SER A 104 -8.83 10.34 -2.71
CA SER A 104 -8.80 11.57 -3.53
C SER A 104 -9.02 12.83 -2.70
N PHE A 105 -9.98 12.82 -1.78
CA PHE A 105 -10.26 13.93 -0.86
C PHE A 105 -9.04 14.30 -0.01
N ILE A 106 -8.39 13.30 0.59
CA ILE A 106 -7.22 13.52 1.43
C ILE A 106 -6.04 14.06 0.62
N ILE A 107 -5.75 13.48 -0.55
CA ILE A 107 -4.66 13.96 -1.42
C ILE A 107 -4.88 15.43 -1.82
N GLN A 108 -6.13 15.78 -2.13
CA GLN A 108 -6.48 17.15 -2.51
C GLN A 108 -6.39 18.14 -1.34
N ALA A 109 -6.90 17.77 -0.16
CA ALA A 109 -6.76 18.59 1.03
C ALA A 109 -5.29 18.87 1.36
N MET A 110 -4.43 17.84 1.22
CA MET A 110 -3.00 17.97 1.41
C MET A 110 -2.33 18.84 0.33
N LYS A 111 -2.81 18.81 -0.91
CA LYS A 111 -2.33 19.71 -1.99
C LYS A 111 -2.67 21.16 -1.69
N MET A 112 -3.91 21.45 -1.31
CA MET A 112 -4.40 22.80 -1.03
C MET A 112 -3.69 23.44 0.17
N ASN A 113 -3.49 22.68 1.24
CA ASN A 113 -2.78 23.17 2.44
C ASN A 113 -1.31 23.54 2.15
N ASN A 114 -0.71 22.98 1.10
CA ASN A 114 0.68 23.26 0.73
C ASN A 114 0.84 24.41 -0.26
N HIS A 115 -0.14 24.65 -1.14
CA HIS A 115 -0.02 25.63 -2.22
C HIS A 115 -0.65 27.00 -1.91
N LYS A 116 -1.28 27.21 -0.73
CA LYS A 116 -2.01 28.45 -0.39
C LYS A 116 -2.96 28.89 -1.52
N GLU A 117 -3.52 27.93 -2.26
CA GLU A 117 -4.50 28.21 -3.30
C GLU A 117 -5.88 28.32 -2.62
N ASN A 118 -6.47 29.51 -2.70
CA ASN A 118 -7.74 29.88 -2.04
C ASN A 118 -9.01 29.33 -2.72
N LEU A 119 -8.87 28.49 -3.75
CA LEU A 119 -10.01 27.94 -4.47
C LEU A 119 -10.43 26.63 -3.80
N GLN A 120 -11.52 26.69 -3.04
CA GLN A 120 -12.22 25.51 -2.55
C GLN A 120 -12.77 24.74 -3.76
N PRO A 121 -12.18 23.58 -4.14
CA PRO A 121 -12.69 22.82 -5.26
C PRO A 121 -14.03 22.20 -4.87
N SER A 122 -15.02 22.26 -5.75
CA SER A 122 -16.33 21.68 -5.46
C SER A 122 -16.21 20.17 -5.34
N PHE A 123 -17.04 19.54 -4.50
CA PHE A 123 -17.09 18.07 -4.32
C PHE A 123 -17.17 17.32 -5.66
N VAL A 124 -17.84 17.92 -6.64
CA VAL A 124 -18.02 17.39 -8.00
C VAL A 124 -16.72 17.42 -8.80
N ASP A 125 -15.92 18.47 -8.66
CA ASP A 125 -14.61 18.59 -9.34
C ASP A 125 -13.62 17.56 -8.79
N ILE A 126 -13.66 17.29 -7.48
CA ILE A 126 -12.83 16.27 -6.81
C ILE A 126 -13.11 14.88 -7.39
N ILE A 127 -14.40 14.55 -7.49
CA ILE A 127 -14.84 13.27 -8.03
C ILE A 127 -14.53 13.22 -9.54
N SER A 128 -14.90 14.23 -10.31
CA SER A 128 -14.71 14.21 -11.77
C SER A 128 -13.23 14.12 -12.18
N TYR A 129 -12.35 14.90 -11.54
CA TYR A 129 -10.96 15.04 -11.96
C TYR A 129 -10.01 14.01 -11.32
N HIS A 130 -10.15 13.73 -10.02
CA HIS A 130 -9.20 12.86 -9.31
C HIS A 130 -9.66 11.40 -9.24
N TYR A 131 -10.96 11.10 -9.27
CA TYR A 131 -11.43 9.72 -9.15
C TYR A 131 -11.04 8.87 -10.36
N LYS A 132 -11.20 9.37 -11.59
CA LYS A 132 -10.95 8.59 -12.82
C LYS A 132 -9.50 8.08 -12.88
N PRO A 133 -8.45 8.90 -12.65
CA PRO A 133 -7.07 8.43 -12.55
C PRO A 133 -6.87 7.39 -11.44
N LEU A 134 -7.40 7.64 -10.23
CA LEU A 134 -7.27 6.71 -9.10
C LEU A 134 -7.92 5.36 -9.41
N PHE A 135 -9.12 5.38 -9.99
CA PHE A 135 -9.86 4.19 -10.39
C PHE A 135 -9.08 3.38 -11.42
N GLN A 136 -8.56 4.02 -12.47
CA GLN A 136 -7.72 3.35 -13.45
C GLN A 136 -6.50 2.71 -12.77
N THR A 137 -5.78 3.46 -11.94
CA THR A 137 -4.61 2.95 -11.21
C THR A 137 -4.97 1.79 -10.28
N TYR A 138 -6.13 1.82 -9.63
CA TYR A 138 -6.62 0.73 -8.79
C TYR A 138 -6.85 -0.57 -9.56
N ILE A 139 -7.45 -0.49 -10.76
CA ILE A 139 -7.63 -1.67 -11.63
C ILE A 139 -6.28 -2.26 -12.02
N TYR A 140 -5.32 -1.43 -12.45
CA TYR A 140 -3.97 -1.90 -12.76
C TYR A 140 -3.22 -2.43 -11.54
N ASN A 141 -3.41 -1.84 -10.36
CA ASN A 141 -2.86 -2.35 -9.11
C ASN A 141 -3.41 -3.73 -8.77
N THR A 142 -4.69 -4.00 -9.06
CA THR A 142 -5.29 -5.31 -8.86
C THR A 142 -4.61 -6.35 -9.76
N PHE A 143 -4.41 -6.04 -11.04
CA PHE A 143 -3.67 -6.90 -11.96
C PHE A 143 -2.20 -7.08 -11.55
N PHE A 144 -1.54 -6.02 -11.07
CA PHE A 144 -0.17 -6.06 -10.59
C PHE A 144 0.00 -6.93 -9.33
N LEU A 145 -0.91 -6.81 -8.37
CA LEU A 145 -0.92 -7.66 -7.18
C LEU A 145 -1.23 -9.12 -7.53
N LEU A 146 -2.17 -9.35 -8.46
CA LEU A 146 -2.48 -10.70 -8.93
C LEU A 146 -1.29 -11.33 -9.66
N SER A 147 -0.60 -10.58 -10.53
CA SER A 147 0.57 -11.06 -11.25
C SER A 147 1.76 -11.30 -10.32
N ALA A 148 1.97 -10.48 -9.30
CA ALA A 148 2.99 -10.69 -8.28
C ALA A 148 2.74 -11.97 -7.45
N ASN A 149 1.49 -12.24 -7.08
CA ASN A 149 1.13 -13.48 -6.39
C ASN A 149 1.31 -14.70 -7.31
N ALA A 150 0.80 -14.62 -8.55
CA ALA A 150 0.91 -15.69 -9.53
C ALA A 150 2.37 -16.03 -9.86
N SER A 151 3.22 -15.03 -10.12
CA SER A 151 4.64 -15.23 -10.39
C SER A 151 5.37 -15.85 -9.21
N THR A 152 5.02 -15.45 -7.98
CA THR A 152 5.58 -16.06 -6.77
C THR A 152 5.15 -17.52 -6.64
N PHE A 153 3.88 -17.85 -6.85
CA PHE A 153 3.43 -19.25 -6.84
C PHE A 153 4.10 -20.09 -7.93
N CYS A 154 4.28 -19.55 -9.14
CA CYS A 154 5.03 -20.22 -10.20
C CYS A 154 6.50 -20.45 -9.81
N PHE A 155 7.15 -19.47 -9.18
CA PHE A 155 8.52 -19.62 -8.69
C PHE A 155 8.61 -20.69 -7.59
N LEU A 156 7.70 -20.67 -6.63
CA LEU A 156 7.63 -21.68 -5.58
C LEU A 156 7.41 -23.07 -6.18
N PHE A 157 6.50 -23.21 -7.15
CA PHE A 157 6.27 -24.45 -7.87
C PHE A 157 7.57 -25.02 -8.46
N LEU A 158 8.36 -24.17 -9.14
CA LEU A 158 9.66 -24.58 -9.68
C LEU A 158 10.62 -25.03 -8.57
N VAL A 159 10.73 -24.26 -7.48
CA VAL A 159 11.61 -24.59 -6.34
C VAL A 159 11.24 -25.94 -5.72
N PHE A 160 9.95 -26.19 -5.48
CA PHE A 160 9.50 -27.47 -4.94
C PHE A 160 9.70 -28.63 -5.93
N SER A 161 9.43 -28.40 -7.22
CA SER A 161 9.67 -29.40 -8.27
C SER A 161 11.14 -29.80 -8.38
N PHE A 162 12.06 -28.83 -8.31
CA PHE A 162 13.50 -29.10 -8.31
C PHE A 162 13.95 -29.80 -7.02
N ALA A 163 13.40 -29.41 -5.86
CA ALA A 163 13.71 -30.07 -4.60
C ALA A 163 13.25 -31.53 -4.60
N GLU A 164 12.08 -31.82 -5.15
CA GLU A 164 11.57 -33.19 -5.30
C GLU A 164 12.40 -34.00 -6.31
N GLY A 165 12.70 -33.43 -7.48
CA GLY A 165 13.50 -34.08 -8.52
C GLY A 165 14.93 -34.42 -8.12
N LEU A 166 15.50 -33.71 -7.13
CA LEU A 166 16.82 -34.00 -6.56
C LEU A 166 16.79 -35.12 -5.50
N GLY A 167 15.64 -35.76 -5.24
CA GLY A 167 15.51 -36.84 -4.25
C GLY A 167 15.63 -36.35 -2.80
N ASN A 168 15.43 -35.05 -2.58
CA ASN A 168 15.69 -34.37 -1.33
C ASN A 168 14.47 -34.48 -0.38
N SER A 169 14.10 -35.70 -0.02
CA SER A 169 12.91 -36.03 0.78
C SER A 169 13.10 -35.90 2.30
N SER A 170 14.15 -35.21 2.76
CA SER A 170 14.35 -35.02 4.21
C SER A 170 13.31 -34.03 4.75
N PRO A 171 12.54 -34.40 5.79
CA PRO A 171 11.51 -33.53 6.36
C PRO A 171 12.09 -32.20 6.88
N SER A 172 13.34 -32.20 7.35
CA SER A 172 14.03 -30.97 7.78
C SER A 172 14.27 -29.99 6.62
N LEU A 173 14.63 -30.51 5.44
CA LEU A 173 14.87 -29.70 4.25
C LEU A 173 13.56 -29.15 3.70
N THR A 174 12.49 -29.97 3.66
CA THR A 174 11.15 -29.51 3.26
C THR A 174 10.65 -28.37 4.17
N LEU A 175 10.85 -28.48 5.49
CA LEU A 175 10.51 -27.41 6.44
C LEU A 175 11.32 -26.14 6.18
N PHE A 176 12.63 -26.27 5.95
CA PHE A 176 13.50 -25.13 5.65
C PHE A 176 13.09 -24.43 4.34
N VAL A 177 12.86 -25.20 3.27
CA VAL A 177 12.41 -24.68 1.97
C VAL A 177 11.04 -24.00 2.10
N THR A 178 10.11 -24.58 2.87
CA THR A 178 8.80 -23.98 3.14
C THR A 178 8.91 -22.67 3.93
N ALA A 179 9.77 -22.62 4.95
CA ALA A 179 10.00 -21.40 5.72
C ALA A 179 10.62 -20.31 4.86
N ALA A 180 11.62 -20.64 4.04
CA ALA A 180 12.24 -19.73 3.09
C ALA A 180 11.22 -19.22 2.05
N ALA A 181 10.37 -20.10 1.54
CA ALA A 181 9.28 -19.76 0.62
C ALA A 181 8.30 -18.75 1.24
N ALA A 182 7.91 -18.94 2.51
CA ALA A 182 7.02 -18.04 3.21
C ALA A 182 7.62 -16.64 3.41
N VAL A 183 8.92 -16.57 3.76
CA VAL A 183 9.64 -15.30 3.88
C VAL A 183 9.72 -14.60 2.52
N PHE A 184 10.10 -15.34 1.48
CA PHE A 184 10.20 -14.80 0.12
C PHE A 184 8.87 -14.25 -0.39
N PHE A 185 7.78 -15.00 -0.22
CA PHE A 185 6.42 -14.57 -0.55
C PHE A 185 6.04 -13.30 0.19
N SER A 186 6.33 -13.24 1.50
CA SER A 186 6.03 -12.07 2.32
C SER A 186 6.79 -10.82 1.86
N VAL A 187 8.06 -10.96 1.47
CA VAL A 187 8.89 -9.86 0.95
C VAL A 187 8.33 -9.34 -0.38
N ILE A 188 7.97 -10.22 -1.32
CA ILE A 188 7.39 -9.81 -2.60
C ILE A 188 6.06 -9.09 -2.37
N LEU A 189 5.17 -9.68 -1.57
CA LEU A 189 3.86 -9.12 -1.30
C LEU A 189 3.95 -7.75 -0.60
N ALA A 190 4.83 -7.61 0.39
CA ALA A 190 5.04 -6.34 1.08
C ALA A 190 5.52 -5.23 0.11
N ASN A 191 6.48 -5.55 -0.77
CA ASN A 191 6.93 -4.60 -1.79
C ASN A 191 5.83 -4.25 -2.78
N ALA A 192 5.05 -5.23 -3.23
CA ALA A 192 3.95 -5.00 -4.16
C ALA A 192 2.87 -4.08 -3.55
N LEU A 193 2.51 -4.29 -2.28
CA LEU A 193 1.56 -3.44 -1.54
C LEU A 193 2.07 -1.99 -1.39
N VAL A 194 3.35 -1.81 -1.07
CA VAL A 194 3.97 -0.47 -0.97
C VAL A 194 3.97 0.24 -2.33
N ILE A 195 4.35 -0.47 -3.40
CA ILE A 195 4.31 0.07 -4.77
C ILE A 195 2.88 0.47 -5.14
N SER A 196 1.89 -0.39 -4.90
CA SER A 196 0.49 -0.12 -5.22
C SER A 196 -0.07 1.09 -4.45
N ASN A 197 0.21 1.21 -3.15
CA ASN A 197 -0.24 2.36 -2.36
C ASN A 197 0.42 3.66 -2.83
N MET A 198 1.70 3.59 -3.18
CA MET A 198 2.43 4.72 -3.74
C MET A 198 1.91 5.12 -5.12
N ALA A 199 1.57 4.15 -5.97
CA ALA A 199 0.99 4.39 -7.29
C ALA A 199 -0.37 5.12 -7.20
N LEU A 200 -1.23 4.75 -6.24
CA LEU A 200 -2.49 5.47 -6.00
C LEU A 200 -2.24 6.94 -5.60
N THR A 201 -1.26 7.16 -4.73
CA THR A 201 -0.87 8.51 -4.30
C THR A 201 -0.34 9.33 -5.48
N LEU A 202 0.56 8.76 -6.28
CA LEU A 202 1.09 9.36 -7.51
C LEU A 202 -0.03 9.71 -8.50
N SER A 203 -0.96 8.79 -8.73
CA SER A 203 -2.08 9.01 -9.63
C SER A 203 -2.98 10.17 -9.19
N GLY A 204 -3.24 10.29 -7.89
CA GLY A 204 -3.99 11.42 -7.34
C GLY A 204 -3.27 12.76 -7.46
N MET A 205 -1.94 12.74 -7.40
CA MET A 205 -1.12 13.96 -7.47
C MET A 205 -0.88 14.44 -8.89
N ASP A 206 -0.53 13.53 -9.79
CA ASP A 206 -0.18 13.85 -11.17
C ASP A 206 -1.43 14.01 -12.06
N GLY A 207 -2.62 13.60 -11.61
CA GLY A 207 -3.86 13.64 -12.40
C GLY A 207 -3.90 12.64 -13.56
N HIS A 208 -2.84 11.84 -13.73
CA HIS A 208 -2.73 10.79 -14.74
C HIS A 208 -2.63 9.44 -14.03
N GLY A 209 -3.47 8.48 -14.44
CA GLY A 209 -3.58 7.18 -13.79
C GLY A 209 -3.10 6.02 -14.65
N GLY A 210 -3.36 4.81 -14.16
CA GLY A 210 -3.10 3.55 -14.85
C GLY A 210 -1.72 2.96 -14.59
N TYR A 211 -1.24 2.13 -15.52
CA TYR A 211 0.04 1.42 -15.36
C TYR A 211 1.25 2.37 -15.24
N MET A 212 1.17 3.56 -15.85
CA MET A 212 2.25 4.55 -15.79
C MET A 212 2.49 5.04 -14.36
N ALA A 213 1.43 5.12 -13.53
CA ALA A 213 1.57 5.47 -12.12
C ALA A 213 2.33 4.39 -11.33
N ILE A 214 2.15 3.11 -11.70
CA ILE A 214 2.89 1.98 -11.11
C ILE A 214 4.37 2.06 -11.50
N LEU A 215 4.68 2.28 -12.78
CA LEU A 215 6.06 2.42 -13.23
C LEU A 215 6.76 3.60 -12.54
N LYS A 216 6.08 4.76 -12.44
CA LYS A 216 6.56 5.91 -11.68
C LYS A 216 6.79 5.57 -10.20
N ALA A 217 5.89 4.79 -9.59
CA ALA A 217 6.05 4.36 -8.20
C ALA A 217 7.30 3.49 -8.03
N CYS A 218 7.55 2.54 -8.95
CA CYS A 218 8.75 1.72 -8.95
C CYS A 218 10.02 2.57 -9.05
N VAL A 219 10.06 3.54 -9.97
CA VAL A 219 11.21 4.44 -10.14
C VAL A 219 11.41 5.29 -8.89
N LEU A 220 10.34 5.86 -8.33
CA LEU A 220 10.40 6.71 -7.14
C LEU A 220 10.86 5.95 -5.89
N LEU A 221 10.51 4.67 -5.79
CA LEU A 221 10.90 3.79 -4.69
C LEU A 221 12.30 3.21 -4.87
N ARG A 222 12.91 3.29 -6.05
CA ARG A 222 14.27 2.79 -6.31
C ARG A 222 15.26 3.47 -5.36
N GLY A 223 15.99 2.68 -4.58
CA GLY A 223 16.93 3.17 -3.55
C GLY A 223 16.27 3.66 -2.25
N ARG A 224 14.93 3.68 -2.16
CA ARG A 224 14.18 4.13 -0.96
C ARG A 224 13.14 3.12 -0.48
N THR A 225 13.12 1.91 -1.04
CA THR A 225 12.19 0.82 -0.69
C THR A 225 12.18 0.51 0.80
N SER A 226 13.36 0.41 1.43
CA SER A 226 13.48 0.18 2.88
C SER A 226 12.79 1.27 3.72
N THR A 227 12.93 2.53 3.32
CA THR A 227 12.28 3.67 4.01
C THR A 227 10.75 3.61 3.85
N ALA A 228 10.28 3.26 2.65
CA ALA A 228 8.86 3.11 2.36
C ALA A 228 8.23 1.93 3.13
N LEU A 229 8.90 0.78 3.16
CA LEU A 229 8.49 -0.39 3.95
C LEU A 229 8.43 -0.04 5.45
N PHE A 230 9.43 0.67 5.98
CA PHE A 230 9.43 1.10 7.37
C PHE A 230 8.29 2.06 7.72
N LEU A 231 7.86 2.90 6.76
CA LEU A 231 6.69 3.79 6.94
C LEU A 231 5.36 3.03 6.89
N ALA A 232 5.24 2.04 6.00
CA ALA A 232 4.04 1.24 5.85
C ALA A 232 3.85 0.21 6.99
N LEU A 233 4.95 -0.29 7.57
CA LEU A 233 4.93 -1.33 8.59
C LEU A 233 4.07 -1.00 9.82
N PRO A 234 4.28 0.11 10.55
CA PRO A 234 3.49 0.38 11.76
C PRO A 234 2.00 0.57 11.45
N ILE A 235 1.67 1.10 10.26
CA ILE A 235 0.30 1.31 9.82
C ILE A 235 -0.39 -0.02 9.53
N ASN A 236 0.25 -0.90 8.74
CA ASN A 236 -0.28 -2.22 8.43
C ASN A 236 -0.41 -3.11 9.67
N VAL A 237 0.56 -3.06 10.59
CA VAL A 237 0.48 -3.77 11.87
C VAL A 237 -0.69 -3.24 12.71
N SER A 238 -0.91 -1.92 12.73
CA SER A 238 -2.04 -1.33 13.46
C SER A 238 -3.38 -1.72 12.85
N LEU A 239 -3.51 -1.71 11.52
CA LEU A 239 -4.72 -2.18 10.84
C LEU A 239 -5.01 -3.65 11.14
N ALA A 240 -4.00 -4.52 11.06
CA ALA A 240 -4.13 -5.94 11.42
C ALA A 240 -4.50 -6.14 12.91
N ALA A 241 -3.97 -5.31 13.81
CA ALA A 241 -4.33 -5.33 15.22
C ALA A 241 -5.79 -4.90 15.46
N ILE A 242 -6.29 -3.92 14.70
CA ILE A 242 -7.69 -3.46 14.76
C ILE A 242 -8.63 -4.54 14.21
N GLU A 243 -8.25 -5.20 13.11
CA GLU A 243 -8.99 -6.37 12.59
C GLU A 243 -9.07 -7.50 13.63
N ALA A 244 -7.94 -7.84 14.26
CA ALA A 244 -7.90 -8.84 15.33
C ALA A 244 -8.74 -8.42 16.55
N LEU A 245 -8.72 -7.14 16.90
CA LEU A 245 -9.54 -6.58 17.98
C LEU A 245 -11.04 -6.71 17.66
N PHE A 246 -11.45 -6.43 16.42
CA PHE A 246 -12.83 -6.62 15.98
C PHE A 246 -13.28 -8.07 16.10
N GLN A 247 -12.45 -9.01 15.63
CA GLN A 247 -12.73 -10.43 15.73
C GLN A 247 -12.84 -10.88 17.20
N PHE A 248 -11.92 -10.44 18.06
CA PHE A 248 -11.90 -10.82 19.46
C PHE A 248 -13.03 -10.22 20.29
N ARG A 249 -13.38 -8.95 20.07
CA ARG A 249 -14.40 -8.24 20.86
C ARG A 249 -15.79 -8.44 20.30
N VAL A 250 -15.98 -8.11 19.02
CA VAL A 250 -17.30 -8.05 18.39
C VAL A 250 -17.75 -9.44 17.95
N VAL A 251 -16.95 -10.13 17.15
CA VAL A 251 -17.35 -11.42 16.57
C VAL A 251 -17.47 -12.50 17.64
N ARG A 252 -16.51 -12.60 18.55
CA ARG A 252 -16.58 -13.53 19.69
C ARG A 252 -17.69 -13.16 20.67
N GLY A 253 -17.87 -11.87 20.97
CA GLY A 253 -18.93 -11.38 21.85
C GLY A 253 -20.32 -11.77 21.33
N TYR A 254 -20.53 -11.66 20.01
CA TYR A 254 -21.77 -12.06 19.35
C TYR A 254 -22.06 -13.56 19.50
N HIS A 255 -21.04 -14.41 19.42
CA HIS A 255 -21.19 -15.86 19.59
C HIS A 255 -21.48 -16.28 21.04
N ASN A 256 -20.86 -15.60 22.00
CA ASN A 256 -20.94 -15.98 23.41
C ASN A 256 -22.17 -15.43 24.13
N ILE A 257 -22.72 -14.30 23.69
CA ILE A 257 -23.80 -13.60 24.37
C ILE A 257 -25.09 -13.81 23.57
N GLY A 258 -25.74 -14.96 23.78
CA GLY A 258 -27.06 -15.29 23.20
C GLY A 258 -28.24 -14.43 23.71
N GLY A 259 -27.98 -13.21 24.21
CA GLY A 259 -28.96 -12.34 24.87
C GLY A 259 -29.23 -11.04 24.11
N LYS A 260 -30.50 -10.78 23.81
CA LYS A 260 -31.00 -9.59 23.06
C LYS A 260 -30.59 -8.22 23.63
N SER A 261 -30.21 -8.11 24.90
CA SER A 261 -29.95 -6.81 25.56
C SER A 261 -28.53 -6.26 25.37
N SER A 262 -27.55 -7.07 24.95
CA SER A 262 -26.14 -6.64 24.80
C SER A 262 -25.78 -6.23 23.37
N TRP A 263 -26.66 -6.50 22.40
CA TRP A 263 -26.37 -6.31 20.98
C TRP A 263 -26.13 -4.84 20.60
N PHE A 264 -26.79 -3.91 21.27
CA PHE A 264 -26.58 -2.47 21.08
C PHE A 264 -25.17 -2.02 21.47
N PHE A 265 -24.69 -2.43 22.66
CA PHE A 265 -23.35 -2.10 23.13
C PHE A 265 -22.27 -2.71 22.25
N LEU A 266 -22.48 -3.95 21.79
CA LEU A 266 -21.57 -4.62 20.88
C LEU A 266 -21.51 -3.94 19.50
N GLY A 267 -22.65 -3.46 19.01
CA GLY A 267 -22.75 -2.66 17.79
C GLY A 267 -21.98 -1.34 17.90
N LEU A 268 -22.12 -0.62 19.03
CA LEU A 268 -21.36 0.59 19.30
C LEU A 268 -19.85 0.34 19.38
N GLU A 269 -19.43 -0.76 20.01
CA GLU A 269 -18.03 -1.18 20.04
C GLU A 269 -17.51 -1.45 18.63
N GLY A 270 -18.29 -2.14 17.79
CA GLY A 270 -17.95 -2.37 16.38
C GLY A 270 -17.83 -1.08 15.56
N ILE A 271 -18.75 -0.12 15.76
CA ILE A 271 -18.69 1.20 15.12
C ILE A 271 -17.41 1.94 15.55
N PHE A 272 -17.06 1.91 16.84
CA PHE A 272 -15.84 2.54 17.34
C PHE A 272 -14.58 1.90 16.73
N ILE A 273 -14.53 0.57 16.64
CA ILE A 273 -13.40 -0.14 16.02
C ILE A 273 -13.30 0.18 14.52
N ALA A 274 -14.42 0.24 13.80
CA ALA A 274 -14.44 0.66 12.39
C ALA A 274 -14.01 2.13 12.19
N TYR A 275 -14.34 3.01 13.14
CA TYR A 275 -13.86 4.38 13.16
C TYR A 275 -12.34 4.45 13.37
N LEU A 276 -11.78 3.66 14.30
CA LEU A 276 -10.33 3.53 14.47
C LEU A 276 -9.65 3.05 13.18
N TYR A 277 -10.20 2.02 12.53
CA TYR A 277 -9.69 1.53 11.25
C TYR A 277 -9.66 2.65 10.20
N SER A 278 -10.72 3.45 10.13
CA SER A 278 -10.84 4.59 9.22
C SER A 278 -9.78 5.68 9.46
N ILE A 279 -9.46 5.97 10.74
CA ILE A 279 -8.38 6.91 11.08
C ILE A 279 -7.05 6.45 10.47
N PHE A 280 -6.72 5.16 10.60
CA PHE A 280 -5.47 4.62 10.07
C PHE A 280 -5.41 4.64 8.54
N ILE A 281 -6.53 4.46 7.83
CA ILE A 281 -6.58 4.65 6.36
C ILE A 281 -6.22 6.08 5.96
N ILE A 282 -6.73 7.07 6.68
CA ILE A 282 -6.41 8.48 6.39
C ILE A 282 -4.96 8.77 6.71
N ILE A 283 -4.46 8.31 7.87
CA ILE A 283 -3.05 8.47 8.25
C ILE A 283 -2.14 7.80 7.20
N ASP A 284 -2.47 6.59 6.72
CA ASP A 284 -1.76 5.91 5.63
C ASP A 284 -1.64 6.78 4.38
N THR A 285 -2.75 7.40 3.99
CA THR A 285 -2.81 8.25 2.80
C THR A 285 -2.00 9.53 2.99
N ILE A 286 -2.06 10.16 4.17
CA ILE A 286 -1.23 11.33 4.51
C ILE A 286 0.25 10.95 4.53
N VAL A 287 0.62 9.81 5.12
CA VAL A 287 2.01 9.32 5.17
C VAL A 287 2.53 9.07 3.76
N SER A 288 1.76 8.41 2.90
CA SER A 288 2.13 8.17 1.50
C SER A 288 2.33 9.48 0.73
N TYR A 289 1.44 10.45 0.92
CA TYR A 289 1.58 11.79 0.34
C TYR A 289 2.86 12.51 0.82
N MET A 290 3.12 12.50 2.13
CA MET A 290 4.29 13.16 2.70
C MET A 290 5.59 12.48 2.28
N PHE A 291 5.56 11.15 2.13
CA PHE A 291 6.67 10.38 1.59
C PHE A 291 6.94 10.74 0.12
N TYR A 292 5.91 10.79 -0.73
CA TYR A 292 6.04 11.28 -2.11
C TYR A 292 6.71 12.65 -2.16
N LYS A 293 6.23 13.61 -1.34
CA LYS A 293 6.77 14.96 -1.33
C LYS A 293 8.24 14.98 -0.91
N SER A 294 8.59 14.19 0.10
CA SER A 294 9.98 14.03 0.55
C SER A 294 10.87 13.42 -0.54
N CYS A 295 10.32 12.49 -1.34
CA CYS A 295 11.02 11.92 -2.48
C CYS A 295 11.24 12.93 -3.60
N LYS A 296 10.24 13.75 -3.93
CA LYS A 296 10.37 14.81 -4.95
C LYS A 296 11.38 15.89 -4.56
N ILE A 297 11.38 16.32 -3.30
CA ILE A 297 12.34 17.31 -2.79
C ILE A 297 13.77 16.75 -2.81
N GLY A 298 13.95 15.50 -2.35
CA GLY A 298 15.26 14.86 -2.40
C GLY A 298 15.75 14.60 -3.82
N GLY A 299 14.86 14.27 -4.76
CA GLY A 299 15.20 14.09 -6.17
C GLY A 299 15.57 15.40 -6.87
N SER A 300 14.89 16.52 -6.57
CA SER A 300 15.24 17.82 -7.16
C SER A 300 16.50 18.44 -6.57
N LEU A 301 16.93 18.00 -5.38
CA LEU A 301 18.21 18.42 -4.81
C LEU A 301 19.37 17.71 -5.52
N VAL A 302 19.19 16.41 -5.79
CA VAL A 302 20.14 15.60 -6.58
C VAL A 302 20.19 16.06 -8.04
N ASP A 303 19.05 16.36 -8.68
CA ASP A 303 19.00 16.90 -10.05
C ASP A 303 19.62 18.31 -10.17
N LYS A 304 19.71 19.05 -9.05
CA LYS A 304 20.46 20.32 -8.97
C LYS A 304 21.96 20.11 -8.79
N GLU A 305 22.36 19.10 -8.02
CA GLU A 305 23.76 18.71 -7.88
C GLU A 305 24.31 18.15 -9.19
N ASP A 306 23.56 17.28 -9.89
CA ASP A 306 23.95 16.74 -11.21
C ASP A 306 24.05 17.84 -12.29
N LYS A 307 23.16 18.84 -12.27
CA LYS A 307 23.28 20.03 -13.13
C LYS A 307 24.46 20.92 -12.75
N HIS A 308 24.87 20.95 -11.49
CA HIS A 308 26.07 21.65 -11.05
C HIS A 308 27.34 20.92 -11.51
N PHE A 309 27.38 19.59 -11.45
CA PHE A 309 28.49 18.80 -11.98
C PHE A 309 28.63 18.93 -13.50
N LEU A 310 27.53 18.83 -14.25
CA LEU A 310 27.54 19.07 -15.70
C LEU A 310 27.97 20.50 -16.04
N ARG A 311 27.56 21.51 -15.26
CA ARG A 311 27.98 22.90 -15.46
C ARG A 311 29.46 23.13 -15.14
N ILE A 312 30.04 22.41 -14.17
CA ILE A 312 31.47 22.50 -13.85
C ILE A 312 32.31 21.84 -14.97
N GLU A 313 31.84 20.71 -15.52
CA GLU A 313 32.52 20.00 -16.62
C GLU A 313 32.54 20.84 -17.92
N PHE A 314 31.46 21.58 -18.24
CA PHE A 314 31.47 22.52 -19.37
C PHE A 314 32.30 23.80 -19.14
N ILE A 315 32.54 24.21 -17.89
CA ILE A 315 33.39 25.39 -17.60
C ILE A 315 34.89 25.03 -17.66
N GLU A 316 35.25 23.76 -17.45
CA GLU A 316 36.63 23.29 -17.56
C GLU A 316 37.09 23.03 -19.02
N GLU A 317 36.18 22.71 -19.95
CA GLU A 317 36.53 22.55 -21.38
C GLU A 317 36.72 23.89 -22.13
N ASP A 318 36.04 24.96 -21.72
CA ASP A 318 36.14 26.28 -22.39
C ASP A 318 37.37 27.11 -21.94
N ASN A 319 38.15 26.64 -20.96
CA ASN A 319 39.28 27.39 -20.39
C ASN A 319 40.67 26.95 -20.91
N TYR A 320 40.72 26.11 -21.95
CA TYR A 320 41.96 25.69 -22.63
C TYR A 320 42.13 26.32 -24.03
N GLY A 321 41.76 27.59 -24.18
CA GLY A 321 42.02 28.36 -25.39
C GLY A 321 42.53 29.76 -25.07
N TYR A 322 43.81 29.99 -25.39
CA TYR A 322 44.55 31.26 -25.38
C TYR A 322 45.25 31.67 -24.07
N LEU A 323 46.44 31.08 -23.88
CA LEU A 323 47.57 31.78 -23.28
C LEU A 323 48.72 31.81 -24.28
N GLY A 324 48.99 33.00 -24.80
CA GLY A 324 50.21 33.40 -25.49
C GLY A 324 50.05 34.86 -25.91
N ASP A 325 51.00 35.76 -25.71
CA ASP A 325 52.21 35.77 -24.91
C ASP A 325 52.61 37.26 -24.80
N ASN A 326 53.19 37.66 -23.67
CA ASN A 326 54.10 38.80 -23.46
C ASN A 326 53.65 40.28 -23.67
N ASN A 327 53.56 40.97 -22.52
CA ASN A 327 54.30 42.17 -22.10
C ASN A 327 54.90 43.12 -23.16
N PHE A 328 54.60 44.43 -23.10
CA PHE A 328 55.46 45.49 -22.53
C PHE A 328 55.01 46.92 -22.93
N GLN A 329 54.96 47.78 -21.90
CA GLN A 329 55.28 49.22 -21.83
C GLN A 329 54.67 50.30 -22.76
N GLU A 330 54.22 51.34 -22.05
CA GLU A 330 54.32 52.80 -22.30
C GLU A 330 53.17 53.55 -23.03
N LEU A 331 52.53 54.42 -22.25
CA LEU A 331 51.72 55.60 -22.61
C LEU A 331 52.59 56.65 -23.36
N PRO A 332 52.00 57.65 -24.08
CA PRO A 332 50.62 58.17 -24.00
C PRO A 332 49.78 58.05 -25.27
#